data_AF-A0A447PFT6-F1
#
_entry.id   AF-A0A447PFT6-F1
#
_cell.length_a   1.000
_cell.length_b   1.000
_cell.length_c   1.000
_cell.angle_alpha   90.00
_cell.angle_beta   90.00
_cell.angle_gamma   90.00
#
_symmetry.space_group_name_H-M   'P 1'
#
loop_
_entity.id
_entity.type
_entity.pdbx_description
1 polymer ?
#
loop_
_entity_poly.entity_id
_entity_poly.type
_entity_poly.pdbx_seq_one_letter_code
_entity_poly.pdbx_strand_id
1 'polypeptide(L)'
;MEQKTFELFCCELIKKRLKIEDGEIVDAMTIGISGQSQFGADIFTHRQHSNQDVYSLYEVKRCKKFTKSHYIFTVKRFNEHREKWQVNINEFYIFLSEKASAKLIAEYKKQEALFKELNIVHRLLDTELIHDWLKNIYCPDLLYRFCHESWVSLFYGERALLNIKNYGLWDYNESSAWQNYTHPYEHINGDTYTLQNDHVFIQAFLPNLKGNPLSCFIDFRNGRYKPCFADDESK
;
A
#
# COMPACT_ATOMS: atom_id res chain seq x y z
N MET A 1 -12.51 8.54 10.31
CA MET A 1 -12.72 7.89 9.01
C MET A 1 -14.01 7.08 9.06
N GLU A 2 -14.94 7.36 8.15
CA GLU A 2 -16.20 6.63 7.96
C GLU A 2 -15.97 5.28 7.26
N GLN A 3 -16.95 4.36 7.32
CA GLN A 3 -16.84 3.00 6.75
C GLN A 3 -16.48 3.02 5.25
N LYS A 4 -17.22 3.77 4.41
CA LYS A 4 -16.95 3.85 2.97
C LYS A 4 -15.58 4.45 2.65
N THR A 5 -15.16 5.46 3.42
CA THR A 5 -13.81 6.03 3.29
C THR A 5 -12.74 5.01 3.66
N PHE A 6 -12.99 4.15 4.65
CA PHE A 6 -12.07 3.08 5.04
C PHE A 6 -12.00 1.96 4.00
N GLU A 7 -13.13 1.58 3.38
CA GLU A 7 -13.16 0.66 2.24
C GLU A 7 -12.34 1.18 1.05
N LEU A 8 -12.51 2.46 0.68
CA LEU A 8 -11.73 3.10 -0.38
C LEU A 8 -10.24 3.13 -0.04
N PHE A 9 -9.89 3.48 1.20
CA PHE A 9 -8.51 3.44 1.68
C PHE A 9 -7.90 2.03 1.55
N CYS A 10 -8.62 1.00 2.00
CA CYS A 10 -8.17 -0.39 1.88
C CYS A 10 -8.03 -0.83 0.42
N CYS A 11 -8.97 -0.44 -0.45
CA CYS A 11 -8.92 -0.75 -1.88
C CYS A 11 -7.67 -0.16 -2.53
N GLU A 12 -7.37 1.11 -2.27
CA GLU A 12 -6.17 1.77 -2.80
C GLU A 12 -4.87 1.17 -2.24
N LEU A 13 -4.86 0.76 -0.96
CA LEU A 13 -3.74 0.02 -0.37
C LEU A 13 -3.52 -1.33 -1.07
N ILE A 14 -4.60 -2.08 -1.32
CA ILE A 14 -4.55 -3.37 -2.01
C ILE A 14 -4.03 -3.20 -3.43
N LYS A 15 -4.50 -2.19 -4.18
CA LYS A 15 -3.97 -1.88 -5.52
C LYS A 15 -2.46 -1.64 -5.48
N LYS A 16 -1.97 -0.83 -4.53
CA LYS A 16 -0.52 -0.58 -4.40
C LYS A 16 0.26 -1.85 -4.05
N ARG A 17 -0.26 -2.68 -3.13
CA ARG A 17 0.34 -3.98 -2.80
C ARG A 17 0.47 -4.86 -4.05
N LEU A 18 -0.63 -5.05 -4.77
CA LEU A 18 -0.69 -5.97 -5.89
C LEU A 18 0.21 -5.52 -7.06
N LYS A 19 0.42 -4.20 -7.25
CA LYS A 19 1.35 -3.67 -8.26
C LYS A 19 2.81 -4.05 -7.97
N ILE A 20 3.17 -4.24 -6.71
CA ILE A 20 4.55 -4.59 -6.29
C ILE A 20 4.79 -6.11 -6.38
N GLU A 21 3.76 -6.93 -6.19
CA GLU A 21 3.87 -8.40 -6.13
C GLU A 21 4.09 -9.08 -7.51
N ASP A 22 4.65 -8.38 -8.50
CA ASP A 22 4.90 -8.84 -9.89
C ASP A 22 3.67 -9.45 -10.59
N GLY A 23 2.46 -9.14 -10.09
CA GLY A 23 1.19 -9.50 -10.70
C GLY A 23 0.72 -8.37 -11.61
N GLU A 24 0.29 -8.73 -12.83
CA GLU A 24 -0.48 -7.78 -13.64
C GLU A 24 -1.87 -7.68 -13.01
N ILE A 25 -2.17 -6.53 -12.42
CA ILE A 25 -3.51 -6.26 -11.91
C ILE A 25 -4.42 -6.10 -13.12
N VAL A 26 -5.36 -7.03 -13.24
CA VAL A 26 -6.41 -6.93 -14.25
C VAL A 26 -7.54 -6.06 -13.72
N ASP A 27 -7.91 -6.24 -12.44
CA ASP A 27 -8.97 -5.45 -11.82
C ASP A 27 -8.88 -5.37 -10.28
N ALA A 28 -9.28 -4.25 -9.70
CA ALA A 28 -9.44 -4.06 -8.27
C ALA A 28 -10.49 -2.98 -7.98
N MET A 29 -11.64 -3.37 -7.43
CA MET A 29 -12.77 -2.46 -7.22
C MET A 29 -13.51 -2.71 -5.90
N THR A 30 -14.07 -1.64 -5.33
CA THR A 30 -15.05 -1.73 -4.25
C THR A 30 -16.38 -2.23 -4.79
N ILE A 31 -17.03 -3.13 -4.06
CA ILE A 31 -18.29 -3.78 -4.44
C ILE A 31 -19.44 -3.13 -3.68
N GLY A 32 -20.57 -2.93 -4.36
CA GLY A 32 -21.81 -2.50 -3.73
C GLY A 32 -22.10 -1.02 -3.93
N ILE A 33 -22.80 -0.74 -5.02
CA ILE A 33 -23.62 0.47 -5.15
C ILE A 33 -24.88 0.23 -4.29
N SER A 34 -25.46 1.31 -3.73
CA SER A 34 -26.69 1.22 -2.94
C SER A 34 -27.77 0.41 -3.67
N GLY A 35 -28.17 -0.75 -3.12
CA GLY A 35 -29.20 -1.63 -3.69
C GLY A 35 -28.68 -2.94 -4.32
N GLN A 36 -27.37 -3.15 -4.44
CA GLN A 36 -26.80 -4.41 -4.93
C GLN A 36 -26.32 -5.33 -3.79
N SER A 37 -26.54 -6.64 -3.95
CA SER A 37 -26.03 -7.63 -3.00
C SER A 37 -24.52 -7.73 -3.10
N GLN A 38 -23.82 -7.46 -2.01
CA GLN A 38 -22.36 -7.53 -1.93
C GLN A 38 -21.84 -8.96 -1.71
N PHE A 39 -22.71 -9.95 -1.61
CA PHE A 39 -22.37 -11.37 -1.38
C PHE A 39 -21.34 -11.61 -0.26
N GLY A 40 -21.25 -10.67 0.68
CA GLY A 40 -20.36 -10.72 1.82
C GLY A 40 -18.89 -10.40 1.56
N ALA A 41 -18.58 -9.59 0.54
CA ALA A 41 -17.29 -8.96 0.32
C ALA A 41 -17.47 -7.47 -0.07
N ASP A 42 -16.53 -6.63 0.35
CA ASP A 42 -16.54 -5.18 0.10
C ASP A 42 -15.60 -4.79 -1.04
N ILE A 43 -14.58 -5.61 -1.34
CA ILE A 43 -13.62 -5.37 -2.43
C ILE A 43 -13.35 -6.69 -3.16
N PHE A 44 -13.31 -6.62 -4.48
CA PHE A 44 -12.92 -7.72 -5.36
C PHE A 44 -11.65 -7.33 -6.09
N THR A 45 -10.74 -8.29 -6.22
CA THR A 45 -9.57 -8.13 -7.08
C THR A 45 -9.36 -9.35 -7.95
N HIS A 46 -8.91 -9.09 -9.17
CA HIS A 46 -8.45 -10.08 -10.13
C HIS A 46 -7.05 -9.69 -10.57
N ARG A 47 -6.11 -10.62 -10.41
CA ARG A 47 -4.74 -10.46 -10.91
C ARG A 47 -4.32 -11.69 -11.69
N GLN A 48 -3.44 -11.48 -12.65
CA GLN A 48 -2.76 -12.57 -13.32
C GLN A 48 -1.38 -12.75 -12.71
N HIS A 49 -1.09 -13.95 -12.23
CA HIS A 49 0.21 -14.31 -11.68
C HIS A 49 0.69 -15.61 -12.34
N SER A 50 1.82 -15.56 -13.05
CA SER A 50 2.37 -16.72 -13.77
C SER A 50 1.36 -17.39 -14.73
N ASN A 51 0.62 -16.60 -15.52
CA ASN A 51 -0.47 -17.04 -16.41
C ASN A 51 -1.66 -17.73 -15.72
N GLN A 52 -1.80 -17.59 -14.40
CA GLN A 52 -2.98 -18.06 -13.66
C GLN A 52 -3.78 -16.87 -13.15
N ASP A 53 -5.11 -16.94 -13.33
CA ASP A 53 -6.03 -16.00 -12.72
C ASP A 53 -6.15 -16.26 -11.22
N VAL A 54 -5.94 -15.20 -10.44
CA VAL A 54 -6.10 -15.21 -8.99
C VAL A 54 -7.19 -14.22 -8.63
N TYR A 55 -8.30 -14.76 -8.11
CA TYR A 55 -9.45 -14.01 -7.63
C TYR A 55 -9.41 -13.91 -6.12
N SER A 56 -9.52 -12.68 -5.61
CA SER A 56 -9.48 -12.41 -4.18
C SER A 56 -10.68 -11.58 -3.74
N LEU A 57 -11.26 -11.95 -2.61
CA LEU A 57 -12.32 -11.20 -1.95
C LEU A 57 -11.80 -10.60 -0.66
N TYR A 58 -12.16 -9.35 -0.38
CA TYR A 58 -11.83 -8.67 0.86
C TYR A 58 -13.10 -8.16 1.53
N GLU A 59 -13.25 -8.45 2.82
CA GLU A 59 -14.23 -7.82 3.68
C GLU A 59 -13.54 -6.75 4.53
N VAL A 60 -14.11 -5.56 4.61
CA VAL A 60 -13.56 -4.43 5.35
C VAL A 60 -14.49 -4.06 6.51
N LYS A 61 -13.99 -4.10 7.73
CA LYS A 61 -14.76 -3.80 8.95
C LYS A 61 -14.21 -2.59 9.70
N ARG A 62 -14.87 -1.44 9.55
CA ARG A 62 -14.71 -0.27 10.42
C ARG A 62 -15.65 -0.37 11.61
N CYS A 63 -15.22 -1.02 12.68
CA CYS A 63 -15.99 -1.07 13.93
C CYS A 63 -15.08 -0.86 15.14
N LYS A 64 -15.63 -0.34 16.25
CA LYS A 64 -14.87 -0.16 17.50
C LYS A 64 -14.48 -1.49 18.16
N LYS A 65 -15.20 -2.58 17.85
CA LYS A 65 -14.94 -3.91 18.40
C LYS A 65 -15.43 -4.99 17.47
N PHE A 66 -14.48 -5.71 16.86
CA PHE A 66 -14.77 -6.91 16.09
C PHE A 66 -14.60 -8.15 16.97
N THR A 67 -15.69 -8.91 17.17
CA THR A 67 -15.71 -10.04 18.10
C THR A 67 -15.58 -11.36 17.35
N LYS A 68 -15.29 -12.44 18.10
CA LYS A 68 -15.31 -13.81 17.57
C LYS A 68 -16.62 -14.14 16.83
N SER A 69 -17.76 -13.72 17.37
CA SER A 69 -19.07 -14.00 16.74
C SER A 69 -19.23 -13.27 15.40
N HIS A 70 -18.76 -12.02 15.32
CA HIS A 70 -18.77 -11.28 14.05
C HIS A 70 -17.88 -11.94 12.99
N TYR A 71 -16.72 -12.45 13.41
CA TYR A 71 -15.81 -13.19 12.54
C TYR A 71 -16.45 -14.48 12.01
N ILE A 72 -17.01 -15.32 12.89
CA ILE A 72 -17.69 -16.55 12.48
C ILE A 72 -18.84 -16.26 11.51
N PHE A 73 -19.62 -15.21 11.78
CA PHE A 73 -20.69 -14.79 10.86
C PHE A 73 -20.14 -14.38 9.49
N THR A 74 -19.03 -13.64 9.47
CA THR A 74 -18.38 -13.20 8.22
C THR A 74 -17.90 -14.39 7.40
N VAL A 75 -17.23 -15.35 8.04
CA VAL A 75 -16.76 -16.60 7.40
C VAL A 75 -17.94 -17.45 6.90
N LYS A 76 -19.01 -17.57 7.69
CA LYS A 76 -20.22 -18.29 7.28
C LYS A 76 -20.82 -17.67 6.02
N ARG A 77 -20.99 -16.35 6.01
CA ARG A 77 -21.54 -15.61 4.86
C ARG A 77 -20.65 -15.75 3.61
N PHE A 78 -19.32 -15.73 3.77
CA PHE A 78 -18.40 -16.03 2.67
C PHE A 78 -18.66 -17.43 2.10
N ASN A 79 -18.69 -18.46 2.95
CA ASN A 79 -18.91 -19.84 2.51
C ASN A 79 -20.28 -20.05 1.84
N GLU A 80 -21.33 -19.35 2.29
CA GLU A 80 -22.68 -19.40 1.70
C GLU A 80 -22.79 -18.69 0.34
N HIS A 81 -21.85 -17.81 0.01
CA HIS A 81 -21.93 -16.97 -1.18
C HIS A 81 -20.77 -17.12 -2.16
N ARG A 82 -19.65 -17.75 -1.77
CA ARG A 82 -18.46 -17.89 -2.63
C ARG A 82 -18.77 -18.49 -4.00
N GLU A 83 -19.69 -19.47 -4.07
CA GLU A 83 -20.07 -20.13 -5.33
C GLU A 83 -20.91 -19.22 -6.24
N LYS A 84 -21.58 -18.20 -5.67
CA LYS A 84 -22.40 -17.25 -6.44
C LYS A 84 -21.58 -16.29 -7.29
N TRP A 85 -20.28 -16.17 -7.00
CA TRP A 85 -19.35 -15.35 -7.78
C TRP A 85 -19.03 -15.94 -9.15
N GLN A 86 -19.35 -17.21 -9.42
CA GLN A 86 -19.10 -17.91 -10.68
C GLN A 86 -17.61 -17.96 -11.10
N VAL A 87 -16.71 -17.62 -10.17
CA VAL A 87 -15.26 -17.72 -10.30
C VAL A 87 -14.69 -18.47 -9.09
N ASN A 88 -13.55 -19.12 -9.27
CA ASN A 88 -12.89 -19.80 -8.16
C ASN A 88 -12.14 -18.79 -7.29
N ILE A 89 -12.63 -18.55 -6.07
CA ILE A 89 -12.00 -17.60 -5.15
C ILE A 89 -10.77 -18.23 -4.51
N ASN A 90 -9.59 -17.73 -4.87
CA ASN A 90 -8.31 -18.21 -4.38
C ASN A 90 -7.93 -17.62 -3.02
N GLU A 91 -8.39 -16.40 -2.73
CA GLU A 91 -8.00 -15.69 -1.51
C GLU A 91 -9.17 -14.97 -0.86
N PHE A 92 -9.21 -15.01 0.46
CA PHE A 92 -10.21 -14.31 1.26
C PHE A 92 -9.56 -13.56 2.41
N TYR A 93 -9.70 -12.24 2.41
CA TYR A 93 -9.10 -11.35 3.40
C TYR A 93 -10.16 -10.64 4.23
N ILE A 94 -9.86 -10.38 5.51
CA ILE A 94 -10.70 -9.55 6.36
C ILE A 94 -9.84 -8.42 6.93
N PHE A 95 -10.17 -7.17 6.62
CA PHE A 95 -9.52 -5.96 7.12
C PHE A 95 -10.28 -5.43 8.32
N LEU A 96 -9.56 -5.17 9.42
CA LEU A 96 -10.11 -4.60 10.64
C LEU A 96 -9.46 -3.25 10.93
N SER A 97 -10.29 -2.27 11.27
CA SER A 97 -9.81 -0.97 11.74
C SER A 97 -9.34 -0.94 13.19
N GLU A 98 -9.34 -2.08 13.87
CA GLU A 98 -8.96 -2.24 15.28
C GLU A 98 -8.06 -3.46 15.43
N LYS A 99 -7.28 -3.48 16.51
CA LYS A 99 -6.44 -4.64 16.86
C LYS A 99 -7.28 -5.87 17.16
N ALA A 100 -6.88 -7.02 16.63
CA ALA A 100 -7.58 -8.27 16.88
C ALA A 100 -7.32 -8.78 18.32
N SER A 101 -8.38 -9.20 19.02
CA SER A 101 -8.22 -9.81 20.35
C SER A 101 -7.61 -11.22 20.26
N ALA A 102 -6.92 -11.69 21.31
CA ALA A 102 -6.35 -13.04 21.35
C ALA A 102 -7.39 -14.15 21.09
N LYS A 103 -8.63 -13.98 21.60
CA LYS A 103 -9.74 -14.91 21.36
C LYS A 103 -10.15 -14.96 19.89
N LEU A 104 -10.10 -13.82 19.20
CA LEU A 104 -10.39 -13.71 17.76
C LEU A 104 -9.26 -14.34 16.95
N ILE A 105 -7.99 -14.04 17.28
CA ILE A 105 -6.82 -14.62 16.61
C ILE A 105 -6.82 -16.15 16.72
N ALA A 106 -7.12 -16.69 17.90
CA ALA A 106 -7.22 -18.13 18.11
C ALA A 106 -8.32 -18.77 17.25
N GLU A 107 -9.46 -18.09 17.06
CA GLU A 107 -10.51 -18.58 16.16
C GLU A 107 -10.12 -18.46 14.69
N TYR A 108 -9.50 -17.34 14.31
CA TYR A 108 -8.98 -17.14 12.96
C TYR A 108 -8.00 -18.24 12.57
N LYS A 109 -7.05 -18.59 13.43
CA LYS A 109 -6.08 -19.66 13.15
C LYS A 109 -6.71 -21.04 12.95
N LYS A 110 -7.84 -21.32 13.61
CA LYS A 110 -8.61 -22.55 13.35
C LYS A 110 -9.23 -22.53 11.96
N GLN A 111 -9.88 -21.42 11.59
CA GLN A 111 -10.50 -21.29 10.27
C GLN A 111 -9.45 -21.24 9.16
N GLU A 112 -8.30 -20.60 9.35
CA GLU A 112 -7.20 -20.57 8.38
C GLU A 112 -6.77 -21.98 7.97
N ALA A 113 -6.71 -22.93 8.91
CA ALA A 113 -6.42 -24.33 8.60
C ALA A 113 -7.50 -24.98 7.70
N LEU A 114 -8.78 -24.72 7.98
CA LEU A 114 -9.90 -25.21 7.17
C LEU A 114 -9.91 -24.61 5.76
N PHE A 115 -9.61 -23.31 5.63
CA PHE A 115 -9.50 -22.65 4.34
C PHE A 115 -8.33 -23.21 3.51
N LYS A 116 -7.24 -23.60 4.17
CA LYS A 116 -6.11 -24.26 3.51
C LYS A 116 -6.50 -25.60 2.87
N GLU A 117 -7.38 -26.38 3.52
CA GLU A 117 -7.91 -27.62 2.93
C GLU A 117 -8.77 -27.37 1.68
N LEU A 118 -9.36 -26.18 1.57
CA LEU A 118 -10.14 -25.73 0.42
C LEU A 118 -9.28 -25.06 -0.67
N ASN A 119 -7.95 -25.03 -0.52
CA ASN A 119 -7.02 -24.27 -1.35
C ASN A 119 -7.34 -22.76 -1.43
N ILE A 120 -7.86 -22.19 -0.34
CA ILE A 120 -8.14 -20.75 -0.22
C ILE A 120 -7.16 -20.13 0.78
N VAL A 121 -6.46 -19.07 0.37
CA VAL A 121 -5.59 -18.29 1.27
C VAL A 121 -6.47 -17.37 2.11
N HIS A 122 -6.58 -17.64 3.41
CA HIS A 122 -7.33 -16.78 4.32
C HIS A 122 -6.42 -15.96 5.23
N ARG A 123 -6.61 -14.64 5.30
CA ARG A 123 -5.90 -13.79 6.28
C ARG A 123 -6.81 -12.77 6.96
N LEU A 124 -6.55 -12.56 8.25
CA LEU A 124 -7.12 -11.49 9.05
C LEU A 124 -6.08 -10.38 9.22
N LEU A 125 -6.37 -9.19 8.70
CA LEU A 125 -5.52 -8.01 8.77
C LEU A 125 -6.09 -7.02 9.77
N ASP A 126 -5.48 -6.95 10.94
CA ASP A 126 -5.78 -5.91 11.91
C ASP A 126 -4.91 -4.67 11.70
N THR A 127 -5.06 -3.68 12.59
CA THR A 127 -4.33 -2.42 12.48
C THR A 127 -2.82 -2.59 12.45
N GLU A 128 -2.26 -3.57 13.16
CA GLU A 128 -0.81 -3.77 13.19
C GLU A 128 -0.32 -4.27 11.83
N LEU A 129 -1.01 -5.26 11.26
CA LEU A 129 -0.68 -5.77 9.92
C LEU A 129 -0.91 -4.75 8.81
N ILE A 130 -1.95 -3.92 8.92
CA ILE A 130 -2.19 -2.83 7.98
C ILE A 130 -1.06 -1.78 8.10
N HIS A 131 -0.60 -1.47 9.31
CA HIS A 131 0.54 -0.57 9.50
C HIS A 131 1.83 -1.14 8.90
N ASP A 132 2.07 -2.44 9.04
CA ASP A 132 3.21 -3.11 8.43
C ASP A 132 3.12 -3.05 6.90
N TRP A 133 1.92 -3.26 6.34
CA TRP A 133 1.69 -3.09 4.90
C TRP A 133 2.00 -1.68 4.43
N LEU A 134 1.50 -0.65 5.11
CA LEU A 134 1.78 0.74 4.79
C LEU A 134 3.30 1.00 4.74
N LYS A 135 4.02 0.58 5.77
CA LYS A 135 5.48 0.75 5.84
C LYS A 135 6.23 0.03 4.72
N ASN A 136 5.86 -1.23 4.47
CA ASN A 136 6.57 -2.07 3.50
C ASN A 136 6.28 -1.69 2.05
N ILE A 137 5.06 -1.25 1.76
CA ILE A 137 4.64 -0.81 0.41
C ILE A 137 5.16 0.61 0.11
N TYR A 138 5.49 1.39 1.15
CA TYR A 138 5.86 2.80 1.05
C TYR A 138 4.84 3.63 0.26
N CYS A 139 3.72 3.99 0.90
CA CYS A 139 2.63 4.73 0.28
C CYS A 139 2.24 6.00 1.09
N PRO A 140 3.12 7.02 1.15
CA PRO A 140 2.84 8.26 1.88
C PRO A 140 1.66 9.04 1.29
N ASP A 141 1.42 8.93 -0.02
CA ASP A 141 0.28 9.52 -0.72
C ASP A 141 -1.06 9.02 -0.17
N LEU A 142 -1.14 7.73 0.18
CA LEU A 142 -2.36 7.12 0.68
C LEU A 142 -2.71 7.66 2.07
N LEU A 143 -1.69 7.78 2.95
CA LEU A 143 -1.88 8.39 4.26
C LEU A 143 -2.25 9.87 4.13
N TYR A 144 -1.66 10.60 3.20
CA TYR A 144 -2.00 12.01 2.99
C TYR A 144 -3.44 12.21 2.48
N ARG A 145 -3.91 11.33 1.57
CA ARG A 145 -5.28 11.41 1.01
C ARG A 145 -6.37 11.08 2.03
N PHE A 146 -6.14 10.07 2.87
CA PHE A 146 -7.20 9.49 3.71
C PHE A 146 -7.05 9.79 5.21
N CYS A 147 -5.84 10.10 5.66
CA CYS A 147 -5.51 10.37 7.06
C CYS A 147 -5.05 11.82 7.25
N HIS A 148 -4.82 12.21 8.49
CA HIS A 148 -4.24 13.52 8.80
C HIS A 148 -2.76 13.55 8.38
N GLU A 149 -2.25 14.70 7.92
CA GLU A 149 -0.87 14.84 7.42
C GLU A 149 0.21 14.41 8.43
N SER A 150 -0.08 14.53 9.73
CA SER A 150 0.79 14.04 10.80
C SER A 150 1.07 12.54 10.72
N TRP A 151 0.19 11.74 10.12
CA TRP A 151 0.41 10.31 9.88
C TRP A 151 1.50 10.07 8.84
N VAL A 152 1.65 10.96 7.85
CA VAL A 152 2.72 10.87 6.85
C VAL A 152 4.07 11.07 7.54
N SER A 153 4.21 12.14 8.34
CA SER A 153 5.43 12.40 9.09
C SER A 153 5.73 11.29 10.11
N LEU A 154 4.71 10.73 10.75
CA LEU A 154 4.85 9.62 11.70
C LEU A 154 5.39 8.34 11.04
N PHE A 155 4.90 7.99 9.85
CA PHE A 155 5.28 6.74 9.18
C PHE A 155 6.56 6.87 8.34
N TYR A 156 6.75 8.02 7.69
CA TYR A 156 7.77 8.19 6.65
C TYR A 156 8.68 9.41 6.87
N GLY A 157 8.49 10.16 7.96
CA GLY A 157 9.29 11.33 8.33
C GLY A 157 8.84 12.64 7.67
N GLU A 158 9.28 13.77 8.24
CA GLU A 158 8.89 15.12 7.80
C GLU A 158 9.24 15.41 6.33
N ARG A 159 10.29 14.80 5.80
CA ARG A 159 10.70 14.96 4.40
C ARG A 159 9.65 14.41 3.43
N ALA A 160 8.99 13.30 3.76
CA ALA A 160 7.93 12.73 2.93
C ALA A 160 6.71 13.68 2.87
N LEU A 161 6.35 14.29 4.00
CA LEU A 161 5.27 15.27 4.04
C LEU A 161 5.63 16.54 3.24
N LEU A 162 6.85 17.06 3.40
CA LEU A 162 7.32 18.23 2.65
C LEU A 162 7.29 17.97 1.14
N ASN A 163 7.72 16.79 0.70
CA ASN A 163 7.67 16.40 -0.71
C ASN A 163 6.23 16.42 -1.25
N ILE A 164 5.27 15.84 -0.52
CA ILE A 164 3.86 15.87 -0.94
C ILE A 164 3.32 17.30 -0.98
N LYS A 165 3.64 18.15 0.01
CA LYS A 165 3.19 19.55 0.04
C LYS A 165 3.74 20.40 -1.11
N ASN A 166 5.01 20.18 -1.48
CA ASN A 166 5.67 21.00 -2.50
C ASN A 166 5.33 20.58 -3.93
N TYR A 167 5.05 19.30 -4.15
CA TYR A 167 4.98 18.74 -5.49
C TYR A 167 3.66 18.03 -5.78
N GLY A 168 2.81 17.79 -4.78
CA GLY A 168 1.52 17.13 -4.91
C GLY A 168 1.58 15.62 -4.73
N LEU A 169 0.40 14.98 -4.86
CA LEU A 169 0.18 13.55 -4.74
C LEU A 169 0.65 12.80 -6.00
N TRP A 170 1.96 12.68 -6.17
CA TRP A 170 2.55 11.81 -7.19
C TRP A 170 3.08 10.54 -6.54
N ASP A 171 2.98 9.41 -7.24
CA ASP A 171 3.62 8.15 -6.82
C ASP A 171 5.16 8.36 -6.90
N TYR A 172 5.75 8.92 -5.85
CA TYR A 172 7.19 9.14 -5.78
C TYR A 172 7.90 7.80 -5.60
N ASN A 173 8.59 7.35 -6.64
CA ASN A 173 9.74 6.47 -6.43
C ASN A 173 11.07 7.27 -6.43
N GLU A 174 11.11 8.57 -6.84
CA GLU A 174 12.35 9.32 -7.09
C GLU A 174 12.55 10.44 -6.06
N SER A 175 13.77 10.55 -5.55
CA SER A 175 14.13 11.56 -4.55
C SER A 175 14.05 12.97 -5.13
N SER A 176 13.65 13.93 -4.29
CA SER A 176 13.59 15.35 -4.64
C SER A 176 14.94 15.96 -5.01
N ALA A 177 16.06 15.29 -4.72
CA ALA A 177 17.37 15.70 -5.20
C ALA A 177 17.48 15.68 -6.74
N TRP A 178 16.65 14.89 -7.43
CA TRP A 178 16.67 14.72 -8.89
C TRP A 178 15.83 15.71 -9.66
N GLN A 179 15.14 16.61 -8.97
CA GLN A 179 14.26 17.56 -9.62
C GLN A 179 15.05 18.57 -10.47
N ASN A 180 14.66 18.72 -11.73
CA ASN A 180 15.33 19.58 -12.73
C ASN A 180 16.76 19.15 -13.08
N TYR A 181 17.18 17.94 -12.69
CA TYR A 181 18.43 17.37 -13.20
C TYR A 181 18.30 17.13 -14.70
N THR A 182 19.07 17.88 -15.50
CA THR A 182 19.09 17.78 -16.96
C THR A 182 20.37 17.14 -17.49
N HIS A 183 21.48 17.29 -16.78
CA HIS A 183 22.79 16.73 -17.14
C HIS A 183 23.70 16.68 -15.90
N PRO A 184 24.76 15.86 -15.93
CA PRO A 184 25.71 15.80 -14.84
C PRO A 184 26.25 17.17 -14.47
N TYR A 185 26.38 17.44 -13.18
CA TYR A 185 27.06 18.64 -12.70
C TYR A 185 27.83 18.37 -11.42
N GLU A 186 28.88 19.16 -11.25
CA GLU A 186 29.75 19.17 -10.09
C GLU A 186 29.95 20.63 -9.69
N HIS A 187 29.73 20.93 -8.42
CA HIS A 187 29.80 22.29 -7.92
C HIS A 187 30.40 22.33 -6.51
N ILE A 188 31.29 23.29 -6.28
CA ILE A 188 31.86 23.59 -4.96
C ILE A 188 31.40 24.99 -4.57
N ASN A 189 30.71 25.10 -3.44
CA ASN A 189 30.31 26.40 -2.87
C ASN A 189 30.75 26.49 -1.41
N GLY A 190 31.82 27.25 -1.15
CA GLY A 190 32.44 27.34 0.17
C GLY A 190 32.82 25.96 0.70
N ASP A 191 32.26 25.58 1.84
CA ASP A 191 32.51 24.29 2.49
C ASP A 191 31.59 23.16 1.99
N THR A 192 30.89 23.34 0.88
CA THR A 192 29.94 22.34 0.36
C THR A 192 30.38 21.87 -1.03
N TYR A 193 30.46 20.55 -1.19
CA TYR A 193 30.68 19.86 -2.45
C TYR A 193 29.38 19.18 -2.87
N THR A 194 28.99 19.33 -4.13
CA THR A 194 27.82 18.66 -4.70
C THR A 194 28.19 18.03 -6.04
N LEU A 195 27.90 16.76 -6.19
CA LEU A 195 28.02 16.01 -7.43
C LEU A 195 26.68 15.37 -7.73
N GLN A 196 26.17 15.54 -8.94
CA GLN A 196 24.99 14.85 -9.41
C GLN A 196 25.24 14.32 -10.82
N ASN A 197 25.01 13.03 -11.04
CA ASN A 197 25.09 12.40 -12.36
C ASN A 197 23.90 11.47 -12.58
N ASP A 198 23.84 10.71 -13.67
CA ASP A 198 22.66 9.88 -13.97
C ASP A 198 22.35 8.75 -12.97
N HIS A 199 23.21 8.53 -11.98
CA HIS A 199 23.14 7.39 -11.07
C HIS A 199 23.25 7.76 -9.59
N VAL A 200 23.92 8.85 -9.25
CA VAL A 200 24.21 9.23 -7.87
C VAL A 200 24.19 10.74 -7.68
N PHE A 201 23.63 11.15 -6.56
CA PHE A 201 23.69 12.48 -6.00
C PHE A 201 24.51 12.42 -4.70
N ILE A 202 25.57 13.20 -4.64
CA ILE A 202 26.47 13.30 -3.49
C ILE A 202 26.48 14.75 -3.05
N GLN A 203 26.19 14.99 -1.78
CA GLN A 203 26.36 16.27 -1.13
C GLN A 203 27.28 16.10 0.07
N ALA A 204 28.49 16.66 0.01
CA ALA A 204 29.46 16.59 1.08
C ALA A 204 29.69 17.96 1.71
N PHE A 205 29.81 17.98 3.04
CA PHE A 205 30.20 19.14 3.83
C PHE A 205 31.67 18.97 4.19
N LEU A 206 32.51 19.82 3.60
CA LEU A 206 33.94 19.87 3.81
C LEU A 206 34.24 20.43 5.21
N PRO A 207 35.31 19.94 5.86
CA PRO A 207 35.74 20.47 7.14
C PRO A 207 36.15 21.94 7.00
N ASN A 208 35.75 22.76 7.99
CA ASN A 208 36.08 24.18 8.02
C ASN A 208 36.74 24.58 9.33
N LEU A 209 37.31 25.80 9.35
CA LEU A 209 38.00 26.36 10.53
C LEU A 209 37.09 26.53 11.75
N LYS A 210 35.76 26.42 11.58
CA LYS A 210 34.75 26.50 12.65
C LYS A 210 34.43 25.14 13.28
N GLY A 211 35.07 24.06 12.83
CA GLY A 211 35.00 22.74 13.47
C GLY A 211 33.88 21.83 12.97
N ASN A 212 33.30 22.08 11.79
CA ASN A 212 32.34 21.14 11.22
C ASN A 212 33.06 19.82 10.84
N PRO A 213 32.60 18.65 11.32
CA PRO A 213 33.15 17.38 10.90
C PRO A 213 32.79 17.11 9.43
N LEU A 214 33.70 16.44 8.70
CA LEU A 214 33.44 15.95 7.36
C LEU A 214 32.19 15.05 7.40
N SER A 215 31.19 15.38 6.59
CA SER A 215 29.98 14.58 6.47
C SER A 215 29.50 14.55 5.03
N CYS A 216 28.82 13.47 4.65
CA CYS A 216 28.40 13.25 3.28
C CYS A 216 27.00 12.61 3.25
N PHE A 217 26.16 13.13 2.38
CA PHE A 217 24.88 12.56 1.97
C PHE A 217 25.05 11.96 0.58
N ILE A 218 24.63 10.71 0.41
CA ILE A 218 24.66 9.99 -0.87
C ILE A 218 23.26 9.48 -1.15
N ASP A 219 22.76 9.73 -2.35
CA ASP A 219 21.45 9.34 -2.83
C ASP A 219 21.59 8.72 -4.22
N PHE A 220 20.97 7.57 -4.45
CA PHE A 220 21.10 6.82 -5.69
C PHE A 220 19.86 7.00 -6.55
N ARG A 221 20.05 7.27 -7.84
CA ARG A 221 18.96 7.33 -8.81
C ARG A 221 18.46 5.91 -9.07
N ASN A 222 17.27 5.57 -8.58
CA ASN A 222 16.63 4.29 -8.87
C ASN A 222 16.24 4.22 -10.35
N GLY A 223 17.14 3.70 -11.19
CA GLY A 223 17.04 3.70 -12.66
C GLY A 223 16.00 2.76 -13.28
N ARG A 224 14.85 2.50 -12.64
CA ARG A 224 13.75 1.72 -13.26
C ARG A 224 12.39 2.34 -12.95
N TYR A 225 11.99 3.29 -13.79
CA TYR A 225 10.60 3.76 -13.90
C TYR A 225 9.98 3.18 -15.16
N LYS A 226 8.83 2.53 -15.00
CA LYS A 226 7.80 2.51 -16.04
C LYS A 226 6.75 3.55 -15.62
N PRO A 227 6.33 4.47 -16.51
CA PRO A 227 5.15 5.28 -16.27
C PRO A 227 3.94 4.35 -16.20
N CYS A 228 3.17 4.40 -15.11
CA CYS A 228 1.80 3.93 -15.12
C CYS A 228 0.90 5.11 -15.46
N PHE A 229 0.65 5.37 -16.75
CA PHE A 229 -0.58 6.04 -17.16
C PHE A 229 -1.07 5.57 -18.52
N ALA A 230 -2.37 5.26 -18.51
CA ALA A 230 -3.37 5.31 -19.55
C ALA A 230 -3.25 4.32 -20.71
N ASP A 231 -4.26 3.45 -20.76
CA ASP A 231 -4.79 2.89 -21.98
C ASP A 231 -4.76 3.89 -23.13
N ASP A 232 -4.23 3.39 -24.23
CA ASP A 232 -4.27 3.97 -25.55
C ASP A 232 -5.72 3.89 -26.06
N GLU A 233 -6.58 4.80 -25.58
CA GLU A 233 -7.83 5.12 -26.25
C GLU A 233 -7.62 6.33 -27.16
N SER A 234 -7.13 6.11 -28.38
CA SER A 234 -7.87 6.51 -29.60
C SER A 234 -7.06 6.37 -30.91
N LYS A 235 -7.55 5.44 -31.75
CA LYS A 235 -7.57 5.41 -33.23
C LYS A 235 -6.27 5.31 -34.02
#